data_AF-A0A7S2HGL9-F1
#
_entry.id   AF-A0A7S2HGL9-F1
#
_cell.length_a   1.000
_cell.length_b   1.000
_cell.length_c   1.000
_cell.angle_alpha   90.00
_cell.angle_beta   90.00
_cell.angle_gamma   90.00
#
_symmetry.space_group_name_H-M   'P 1'
#
loop_
_entity.id
_entity.type
_entity.pdbx_description
1 polymer ?
#
loop_
_entity_poly.entity_id
_entity_poly.type
_entity_poly.pdbx_seq_one_letter_code
_entity_poly.pdbx_strand_id
1 'polypeptide(L)'
;RTRQRSFAFASVNMAKGGNSGDIKDQKSNSNSVKKTSWMKWAVLVPLFLFAVQFVLKEYLEIPLEHLARNIFMEPTPPPVIGKYECSNQSLAEEITIVVTVKDACSQAPGFLKALHNIVPPSVHIIYTFPNFSSCATIEGMELDTWDKVTLLPLPLRVSPMRGWVDAVPFIKTPYSLLLHNDGYALDPFFACELVGGLKAWNKTGNGHFVASAPMLYESKADKSLAAHASQSNLRLVREEGGDVTVRHDHSVAKALNRGYDFPEGPQTEFLEDHGFMIETDKISTIIDPHASYTLEYIDMIMTIRSNNWQVLFVPTARLEFRITEFSWRDIPYFMYKRSEITCQGTRDYLTQKWKANFPNTGFWTYIKYTIVEQHIYSREVLGKLPSKDKSAITLGFFQMAGFNRYLLEGQELDFIDMLERLEDGNQQGFDNMTLFRRIERPAWPASEVRATAVPITDILPTVDPSHVRIDADMPLEYLPFSMAQFKFSGDDGDSCSAIPEKLMPLCGLVLQHSDHCACWINLPTFKSNSFLIRTLDRVAAMLKLPSRVTTYVELFTGSTRTATEHILPLRTFLDERHPNKVVNLVVCDDGACPLTLDLSDAELHRFAGSPPSVPDVLTALE
;
A
#
# COMPACT_ATOMS: atom_id res chain seq x y z
N ARG A 1 -10.06 12.81 54.28
CA ARG A 1 -11.39 13.29 54.75
C ARG A 1 -11.77 14.55 53.96
N THR A 2 -12.75 14.42 53.07
CA THR A 2 -13.71 15.46 52.63
C THR A 2 -13.37 16.97 52.80
N ARG A 3 -13.04 17.62 51.68
CA ARG A 3 -13.34 19.01 51.27
C ARG A 3 -13.28 19.06 49.72
N GLN A 4 -14.08 19.82 48.97
CA GLN A 4 -15.33 20.53 49.27
C GLN A 4 -16.12 20.72 47.95
N ARG A 5 -17.43 20.40 47.93
CA ARG A 5 -18.36 20.81 46.84
C ARG A 5 -19.17 22.00 47.36
N SER A 6 -19.36 23.07 46.57
CA SER A 6 -20.23 24.18 46.94
C SER A 6 -20.66 25.04 45.74
N PHE A 7 -21.97 25.35 45.66
CA PHE A 7 -22.59 26.53 44.99
C PHE A 7 -22.55 26.64 43.44
N ALA A 8 -23.51 27.30 42.76
CA ALA A 8 -24.77 27.93 43.23
C ALA A 8 -25.81 28.20 42.10
N PHE A 9 -27.11 28.04 42.43
CA PHE A 9 -28.31 28.86 42.05
C PHE A 9 -28.63 29.20 40.57
N ALA A 10 -29.87 29.55 40.16
CA ALA A 10 -31.21 29.65 40.80
C ALA A 10 -32.25 28.92 39.89
N SER A 11 -33.59 29.10 39.87
CA SER A 11 -34.66 29.83 40.60
C SER A 11 -35.98 29.07 40.30
N VAL A 12 -37.00 28.85 41.14
CA VAL A 12 -37.71 29.62 42.21
C VAL A 12 -38.95 30.38 41.69
N ASN A 13 -40.10 30.12 42.35
CA ASN A 13 -41.49 30.64 42.18
C ASN A 13 -42.36 29.96 41.08
N MET A 14 -43.67 29.76 41.26
CA MET A 14 -44.57 29.73 42.45
C MET A 14 -45.80 28.84 42.12
N ALA A 15 -46.40 28.08 43.07
CA ALA A 15 -47.60 28.44 43.86
C ALA A 15 -48.74 29.12 43.06
N LYS A 16 -50.03 28.75 43.18
CA LYS A 16 -50.71 27.83 44.13
C LYS A 16 -52.10 27.43 43.59
N GLY A 17 -52.62 26.31 44.09
CA GLY A 17 -54.02 26.21 44.52
C GLY A 17 -54.99 25.49 43.58
N GLY A 18 -56.01 24.87 44.18
CA GLY A 18 -57.14 24.24 43.49
C GLY A 18 -58.23 23.91 44.50
N ASN A 19 -59.36 23.32 44.06
CA ASN A 19 -60.25 22.62 44.99
C ASN A 19 -61.21 21.63 44.31
N SER A 20 -61.67 20.67 45.11
CA SER A 20 -62.99 20.00 45.09
C SER A 20 -63.63 19.53 43.76
N GLY A 21 -63.87 18.22 43.67
CA GLY A 21 -64.75 17.60 42.67
C GLY A 21 -64.65 16.07 42.75
N ASP A 22 -65.61 15.43 43.42
CA ASP A 22 -65.60 13.98 43.69
C ASP A 22 -66.61 13.23 42.79
N ILE A 23 -66.50 11.89 42.76
CA ILE A 23 -67.49 10.89 42.30
C ILE A 23 -67.54 10.54 40.78
N LYS A 24 -67.51 9.22 40.53
CA LYS A 24 -67.93 8.41 39.35
C LYS A 24 -67.03 8.25 38.12
N ASP A 25 -66.50 7.02 38.03
CA ASP A 25 -66.56 6.10 36.88
C ASP A 25 -66.49 6.66 35.45
N GLN A 26 -65.30 6.57 34.84
CA GLN A 26 -65.19 6.20 33.43
C GLN A 26 -63.97 5.31 33.14
N LYS A 27 -64.20 4.00 33.01
CA LYS A 27 -63.25 3.07 32.37
C LYS A 27 -63.26 3.30 30.86
N SER A 28 -62.34 4.09 30.31
CA SER A 28 -62.01 4.01 28.88
C SER A 28 -60.58 4.47 28.52
N ASN A 29 -60.05 3.89 27.43
CA ASN A 29 -59.04 4.49 26.54
C ASN A 29 -57.66 4.92 27.06
N SER A 30 -57.05 4.17 27.99
CA SER A 30 -55.58 4.20 28.16
C SER A 30 -54.79 3.48 27.03
N ASN A 31 -55.47 2.69 26.18
CA ASN A 31 -54.85 1.85 25.15
C ASN A 31 -54.61 2.55 23.79
N SER A 32 -55.15 3.75 23.54
CA SER A 32 -54.98 4.46 22.25
C SER A 32 -53.57 5.04 22.08
N VAL A 33 -53.02 5.66 23.13
CA VAL A 33 -51.74 6.39 23.11
C VAL A 33 -50.54 5.46 22.88
N LYS A 34 -50.60 4.20 23.35
CA LYS A 34 -49.54 3.21 23.06
C LYS A 34 -49.62 2.65 21.65
N LYS A 35 -50.81 2.45 21.09
CA LYS A 35 -50.98 1.96 19.70
C LYS A 35 -50.47 2.95 18.66
N THR A 36 -50.71 4.25 18.82
CA THR A 36 -50.23 5.26 17.85
C THR A 36 -48.71 5.43 17.84
N SER A 37 -48.02 5.10 18.94
CA SER A 37 -46.54 5.05 18.94
C SER A 37 -46.00 3.89 18.10
N TRP A 38 -46.48 2.66 18.34
CA TRP A 38 -46.04 1.48 17.57
C TRP A 38 -46.35 1.62 16.06
N MET A 39 -47.50 2.18 15.70
CA MET A 39 -47.86 2.39 14.30
C MET A 39 -46.97 3.42 13.59
N LYS A 40 -46.44 4.41 14.31
CA LYS A 40 -45.43 5.34 13.77
C LYS A 40 -44.10 4.63 13.52
N TRP A 41 -43.58 3.87 14.49
CA TRP A 41 -42.34 3.11 14.31
C TRP A 41 -42.45 2.07 13.19
N ALA A 42 -43.59 1.39 13.05
CA ALA A 42 -43.85 0.42 11.99
C ALA A 42 -43.90 1.01 10.56
N VAL A 43 -44.01 2.34 10.41
CA VAL A 43 -43.96 3.04 9.11
C VAL A 43 -42.65 3.80 8.93
N LEU A 44 -42.15 4.45 9.99
CA LEU A 44 -40.89 5.20 9.96
C LEU A 44 -39.66 4.29 9.80
N VAL A 45 -39.65 3.08 10.37
CA VAL A 45 -38.52 2.15 10.22
C VAL A 45 -38.40 1.65 8.77
N PRO A 46 -39.47 1.15 8.09
CA PRO A 46 -39.39 0.85 6.67
C PRO A 46 -39.04 2.05 5.78
N LEU A 47 -39.57 3.25 6.05
CA LEU A 47 -39.21 4.45 5.29
C LEU A 47 -37.74 4.85 5.49
N PHE A 48 -37.22 4.75 6.72
CA PHE A 48 -35.82 5.00 7.02
C PHE A 48 -34.91 3.96 6.35
N LEU A 49 -35.25 2.67 6.42
CA LEU A 49 -34.50 1.61 5.77
C LEU A 49 -34.53 1.74 4.24
N PHE A 50 -35.68 2.13 3.65
CA PHE A 50 -35.79 2.41 2.23
C PHE A 50 -34.96 3.65 1.81
N ALA A 51 -35.00 4.74 2.60
CA ALA A 51 -34.18 5.92 2.35
C ALA A 51 -32.67 5.62 2.47
N VAL A 52 -32.27 4.82 3.47
CA VAL A 52 -30.89 4.34 3.63
C VAL A 52 -30.50 3.43 2.46
N GLN A 53 -31.35 2.49 2.04
CA GLN A 53 -31.11 1.66 0.86
C GLN A 53 -30.98 2.49 -0.42
N PHE A 54 -31.83 3.51 -0.60
CA PHE A 54 -31.79 4.42 -1.75
C PHE A 54 -30.51 5.26 -1.77
N VAL A 55 -30.05 5.79 -0.62
CA VAL A 55 -28.77 6.50 -0.52
C VAL A 55 -27.59 5.55 -0.76
N LEU A 56 -27.58 4.37 -0.13
CA LEU A 56 -26.50 3.39 -0.31
C LEU A 56 -26.39 2.92 -1.77
N LYS A 57 -27.51 2.69 -2.46
CA LYS A 57 -27.53 2.20 -3.84
C LYS A 57 -27.33 3.31 -4.88
N GLU A 58 -28.12 4.39 -4.83
CA GLU A 58 -28.18 5.39 -5.90
C GLU A 58 -27.20 6.56 -5.72
N TYR A 59 -26.66 6.79 -4.51
CA TYR A 59 -25.67 7.85 -4.25
C TYR A 59 -24.27 7.32 -3.92
N LEU A 60 -24.16 6.10 -3.36
CA LEU A 60 -22.89 5.50 -2.94
C LEU A 60 -22.50 4.24 -3.73
N GLU A 61 -23.32 3.82 -4.71
CA GLU A 61 -23.06 2.67 -5.59
C GLU A 61 -22.78 1.35 -4.84
N ILE A 62 -23.40 1.15 -3.67
CA ILE A 62 -23.18 0.00 -2.78
C ILE A 62 -24.22 -1.12 -3.03
N PRO A 63 -23.82 -2.26 -3.64
CA PRO A 63 -24.70 -3.42 -3.80
C PRO A 63 -24.94 -4.11 -2.44
N LEU A 64 -26.13 -3.91 -1.87
CA LEU A 64 -26.53 -4.50 -0.59
C LEU A 64 -26.58 -6.03 -0.65
N GLU A 65 -26.91 -6.56 -1.83
CA GLU A 65 -26.87 -7.97 -2.18
C GLU A 65 -25.47 -8.55 -2.07
N HIS A 66 -24.41 -7.83 -2.48
CA HIS A 66 -23.03 -8.28 -2.30
C HIS A 66 -22.60 -8.16 -0.83
N LEU A 67 -23.00 -7.11 -0.11
CA LEU A 67 -22.75 -7.01 1.34
C LEU A 67 -23.36 -8.19 2.10
N ALA A 68 -24.65 -8.44 1.91
CA ALA A 68 -25.38 -9.51 2.60
C ALA A 68 -24.81 -10.89 2.24
N ARG A 69 -24.53 -11.14 0.96
CA ARG A 69 -23.87 -12.36 0.49
C ARG A 69 -22.49 -12.54 1.13
N ASN A 70 -21.64 -11.51 1.08
CA ASN A 70 -20.25 -11.62 1.52
C ASN A 70 -20.14 -11.93 3.02
N ILE A 71 -21.10 -11.51 3.86
CA ILE A 71 -21.17 -11.91 5.28
C ILE A 71 -21.26 -13.44 5.43
N PHE A 72 -22.06 -14.12 4.60
CA PHE A 72 -22.32 -15.57 4.71
C PHE A 72 -21.44 -16.45 3.78
N MET A 73 -20.61 -15.86 2.93
CA MET A 73 -19.66 -16.61 2.10
C MET A 73 -18.44 -17.10 2.88
N GLU A 74 -17.77 -18.11 2.33
CA GLU A 74 -16.44 -18.54 2.76
C GLU A 74 -15.37 -17.44 2.53
N PRO A 75 -14.24 -17.46 3.28
CA PRO A 75 -13.13 -16.52 3.11
C PRO A 75 -12.49 -16.55 1.71
N THR A 76 -12.46 -17.72 1.07
CA THR A 76 -11.97 -17.92 -0.30
C THR A 76 -13.06 -17.63 -1.35
N PRO A 77 -12.69 -17.31 -2.61
CA PRO A 77 -13.63 -17.24 -3.71
C PRO A 77 -14.05 -18.67 -4.12
N PRO A 78 -15.25 -18.88 -4.68
CA PRO A 78 -15.65 -20.19 -5.17
C PRO A 78 -14.72 -20.65 -6.31
N PRO A 79 -14.58 -21.97 -6.57
CA PRO A 79 -13.90 -22.46 -7.76
C PRO A 79 -14.54 -21.93 -9.05
N VAL A 80 -13.73 -21.65 -10.06
CA VAL A 80 -14.18 -21.34 -11.42
C VAL A 80 -13.74 -22.44 -12.38
N ILE A 81 -14.31 -22.46 -13.59
CA ILE A 81 -13.96 -23.42 -14.65
C ILE A 81 -13.44 -22.61 -15.83
N GLY A 82 -12.31 -23.05 -16.42
CA GLY A 82 -11.76 -22.46 -17.63
C GLY A 82 -12.75 -22.53 -18.80
N LYS A 83 -12.75 -21.47 -19.61
CA LYS A 83 -13.56 -21.28 -20.80
C LYS A 83 -12.75 -21.47 -22.09
N TYR A 84 -11.43 -21.35 -22.00
CA TYR A 84 -10.49 -21.41 -23.12
C TYR A 84 -9.50 -22.55 -22.92
N GLU A 85 -9.52 -23.52 -23.83
CA GLU A 85 -8.56 -24.62 -23.83
C GLU A 85 -7.29 -24.23 -24.61
N CYS A 86 -6.13 -24.63 -24.09
CA CYS A 86 -4.86 -24.53 -24.80
C CYS A 86 -3.96 -25.74 -24.49
N SER A 87 -3.01 -26.03 -25.37
CA SER A 87 -2.06 -27.14 -25.20
C SER A 87 -0.69 -26.63 -24.73
N ASN A 88 0.10 -27.50 -24.09
CA ASN A 88 1.47 -27.17 -23.69
C ASN A 88 2.34 -26.68 -24.86
N GLN A 89 2.13 -27.23 -26.06
CA GLN A 89 2.79 -26.76 -27.27
C GLN A 89 2.32 -25.35 -27.68
N SER A 90 1.01 -25.10 -27.69
CA SER A 90 0.44 -23.78 -27.99
C SER A 90 0.93 -22.72 -27.00
N LEU A 91 1.03 -23.02 -25.70
CA LEU A 91 1.62 -22.12 -24.70
C LEU A 91 3.07 -21.77 -25.04
N ALA A 92 3.92 -22.76 -25.35
CA ALA A 92 5.33 -22.55 -25.66
C ALA A 92 5.59 -21.83 -27.01
N GLU A 93 4.68 -21.97 -27.97
CA GLU A 93 4.75 -21.27 -29.27
C GLU A 93 4.16 -19.84 -29.20
N GLU A 94 3.19 -19.58 -28.31
CA GLU A 94 2.46 -18.32 -28.26
C GLU A 94 2.87 -17.35 -27.15
N ILE A 95 3.48 -17.80 -26.06
CA ILE A 95 3.75 -16.99 -24.85
C ILE A 95 5.21 -17.11 -24.38
N THR A 96 5.79 -15.97 -23.99
CA THR A 96 6.98 -15.86 -23.14
C THR A 96 6.54 -15.25 -21.81
N ILE A 97 7.01 -15.75 -20.67
CA ILE A 97 6.76 -15.10 -19.37
C ILE A 97 7.89 -14.11 -19.11
N VAL A 98 7.56 -12.88 -18.73
CA VAL A 98 8.54 -11.90 -18.25
C VAL A 98 8.21 -11.51 -16.81
N VAL A 99 9.05 -11.99 -15.90
CA VAL A 99 8.95 -11.76 -14.45
C VAL A 99 9.85 -10.58 -14.07
N THR A 100 9.34 -9.64 -13.29
CA THR A 100 10.17 -8.60 -12.66
C THR A 100 9.98 -8.62 -11.14
N VAL A 101 11.05 -8.35 -10.39
CA VAL A 101 10.96 -8.29 -8.92
C VAL A 101 10.33 -6.98 -8.48
N LYS A 102 9.09 -6.99 -7.96
CA LYS A 102 8.42 -5.77 -7.47
C LYS A 102 8.89 -5.39 -6.08
N ASP A 103 8.43 -6.08 -5.03
CA ASP A 103 8.63 -5.63 -3.65
C ASP A 103 9.54 -6.54 -2.80
N ALA A 104 9.66 -7.84 -3.13
CA ALA A 104 10.49 -8.79 -2.38
C ALA A 104 11.33 -9.67 -3.32
N CYS A 105 12.64 -9.66 -3.19
CA CYS A 105 13.57 -10.56 -3.87
C CYS A 105 13.51 -12.00 -3.31
N SER A 106 13.32 -12.14 -1.99
CA SER A 106 13.29 -13.45 -1.32
C SER A 106 12.16 -14.39 -1.79
N GLN A 107 11.14 -13.85 -2.45
CA GLN A 107 9.97 -14.59 -2.96
C GLN A 107 10.23 -15.31 -4.29
N ALA A 108 11.42 -15.15 -4.90
CA ALA A 108 11.78 -15.80 -6.16
C ALA A 108 11.57 -17.34 -6.17
N PRO A 109 11.98 -18.11 -5.14
CA PRO A 109 11.87 -19.57 -5.15
C PRO A 109 10.42 -20.06 -5.17
N GLY A 110 9.58 -19.58 -4.25
CA GLY A 110 8.16 -19.95 -4.18
C GLY A 110 7.38 -19.48 -5.40
N PHE A 111 7.74 -18.33 -5.97
CA PHE A 111 7.15 -17.80 -7.20
C PHE A 111 7.48 -18.66 -8.43
N LEU A 112 8.76 -18.91 -8.71
CA LEU A 112 9.19 -19.72 -9.86
C LEU A 112 8.60 -21.14 -9.82
N LYS A 113 8.53 -21.73 -8.62
CA LYS A 113 7.90 -23.03 -8.39
C LYS A 113 6.38 -23.01 -8.68
N ALA A 114 5.70 -21.90 -8.43
CA ALA A 114 4.27 -21.77 -8.70
C ALA A 114 3.94 -21.67 -10.20
N LEU A 115 4.84 -21.14 -11.04
CA LEU A 115 4.62 -21.01 -12.49
C LEU A 115 4.43 -22.36 -13.21
N HIS A 116 5.05 -23.44 -12.71
CA HIS A 116 4.87 -24.81 -13.23
C HIS A 116 3.41 -25.32 -13.17
N ASN A 117 2.54 -24.68 -12.39
CA ASN A 117 1.12 -25.02 -12.33
C ASN A 117 0.30 -24.43 -13.49
N ILE A 118 0.83 -23.43 -14.22
CA ILE A 118 0.10 -22.69 -15.26
C ILE A 118 0.74 -22.72 -16.66
N VAL A 119 2.00 -23.12 -16.76
CA VAL A 119 2.71 -23.31 -18.04
C VAL A 119 3.66 -24.51 -17.96
N PRO A 120 3.97 -25.17 -19.09
CA PRO A 120 4.99 -26.21 -19.14
C PRO A 120 6.43 -25.61 -19.05
N PRO A 121 7.43 -26.41 -18.62
CA PRO A 121 8.86 -26.06 -18.65
C PRO A 121 9.40 -25.52 -19.98
N SER A 122 8.73 -25.82 -21.10
CA SER A 122 9.10 -25.40 -22.45
C SER A 122 8.72 -23.96 -22.79
N VAL A 123 7.93 -23.28 -21.95
CA VAL A 123 7.69 -21.83 -22.07
C VAL A 123 8.94 -21.08 -21.64
N HIS A 124 9.36 -20.10 -22.45
CA HIS A 124 10.51 -19.25 -22.13
C HIS A 124 10.19 -18.35 -20.94
N ILE A 125 11.01 -18.43 -19.89
CA ILE A 125 11.01 -17.44 -18.80
C ILE A 125 12.14 -16.44 -19.00
N ILE A 126 11.81 -15.16 -18.93
CA ILE A 126 12.75 -14.07 -18.72
C ILE A 126 12.52 -13.55 -17.28
N TYR A 127 13.54 -13.66 -16.42
CA TYR A 127 13.46 -13.24 -15.03
C TYR A 127 14.40 -12.07 -14.78
N THR A 128 13.85 -10.98 -14.24
CA THR A 128 14.56 -9.70 -14.11
C THR A 128 14.53 -9.20 -12.66
N PHE A 129 15.68 -8.71 -12.18
CA PHE A 129 15.93 -8.47 -10.75
C PHE A 129 16.91 -7.31 -10.57
N PRO A 130 16.90 -6.59 -9.43
CA PRO A 130 17.90 -5.57 -9.17
C PRO A 130 19.30 -6.17 -9.04
N ASN A 131 20.30 -5.52 -9.62
CA ASN A 131 21.71 -5.86 -9.47
C ASN A 131 22.24 -5.40 -8.10
N PHE A 132 21.72 -6.02 -7.05
CA PHE A 132 22.03 -5.78 -5.64
C PHE A 132 22.23 -7.16 -4.99
N SER A 133 23.35 -7.39 -4.31
CA SER A 133 23.78 -8.74 -3.91
C SER A 133 22.78 -9.46 -3.01
N SER A 134 22.09 -8.75 -2.11
CA SER A 134 21.04 -9.34 -1.27
C SER A 134 19.91 -9.99 -2.10
N CYS A 135 19.69 -9.51 -3.34
CA CYS A 135 18.73 -10.02 -4.32
C CYS A 135 19.35 -10.93 -5.41
N ALA A 136 20.61 -10.73 -5.77
CA ALA A 136 21.30 -11.55 -6.77
C ALA A 136 21.73 -12.93 -6.22
N THR A 137 21.90 -13.08 -4.90
CA THR A 137 22.29 -14.33 -4.25
C THR A 137 21.12 -15.06 -3.58
N ILE A 138 19.92 -15.07 -4.19
CA ILE A 138 18.78 -15.83 -3.66
C ILE A 138 18.97 -17.32 -3.98
N GLU A 139 19.13 -18.12 -2.93
CA GLU A 139 19.23 -19.58 -3.02
C GLU A 139 17.86 -20.22 -3.33
N GLY A 140 17.86 -21.44 -3.88
CA GLY A 140 16.63 -22.20 -4.13
C GLY A 140 15.80 -21.75 -5.33
N MET A 141 16.28 -20.83 -6.18
CA MET A 141 15.66 -20.59 -7.48
C MET A 141 15.85 -21.82 -8.39
N GLU A 142 14.81 -22.65 -8.51
CA GLU A 142 14.75 -23.92 -9.29
C GLU A 142 14.79 -23.69 -10.83
N LEU A 143 15.72 -22.86 -11.31
CA LEU A 143 15.80 -22.40 -12.71
C LEU A 143 16.21 -23.51 -13.70
N ASP A 144 16.86 -24.56 -13.21
CA ASP A 144 17.24 -25.77 -13.95
C ASP A 144 16.03 -26.65 -14.32
N THR A 145 14.85 -26.39 -13.74
CA THR A 145 13.60 -27.06 -14.08
C THR A 145 12.89 -26.52 -15.32
N TRP A 146 13.49 -25.53 -16.02
CA TRP A 146 12.93 -24.86 -17.20
C TRP A 146 13.83 -25.05 -18.42
N ASP A 147 13.25 -25.37 -19.58
CA ASP A 147 14.00 -25.65 -20.82
C ASP A 147 14.73 -24.40 -21.35
N LYS A 148 14.23 -23.21 -21.02
CA LYS A 148 14.77 -21.93 -21.48
C LYS A 148 14.53 -20.79 -20.49
N VAL A 149 15.60 -20.34 -19.84
CA VAL A 149 15.63 -19.19 -18.92
C VAL A 149 16.49 -18.06 -19.51
N THR A 150 16.16 -16.82 -19.18
CA THR A 150 17.04 -15.66 -19.40
C THR A 150 17.03 -14.76 -18.16
N LEU A 151 18.20 -14.53 -17.56
CA LEU A 151 18.36 -13.69 -16.38
C LEU A 151 18.83 -12.29 -16.81
N LEU A 152 18.08 -11.24 -16.43
CA LEU A 152 18.42 -9.85 -16.74
C LEU A 152 18.59 -9.03 -15.44
N PRO A 153 19.84 -8.78 -14.98
CA PRO A 153 20.08 -7.85 -13.89
C PRO A 153 19.81 -6.41 -14.33
N LEU A 154 19.08 -5.66 -13.49
CA LEU A 154 18.71 -4.26 -13.71
C LEU A 154 19.51 -3.33 -12.79
N PRO A 155 19.95 -2.13 -13.22
CA PRO A 155 20.59 -1.17 -12.32
C PRO A 155 19.69 -0.83 -11.13
N LEU A 156 20.26 -0.66 -9.94
CA LEU A 156 19.47 -0.50 -8.70
C LEU A 156 18.51 0.71 -8.73
N ARG A 157 18.85 1.74 -9.51
CA ARG A 157 18.09 2.98 -9.73
C ARG A 157 16.89 2.87 -10.68
N VAL A 158 16.69 1.75 -11.42
CA VAL A 158 15.55 1.63 -12.36
C VAL A 158 14.33 0.94 -11.76
N SER A 159 13.16 1.23 -12.32
CA SER A 159 11.90 0.59 -11.94
C SER A 159 11.82 -0.85 -12.43
N PRO A 160 11.02 -1.73 -11.77
CA PRO A 160 10.90 -3.12 -12.20
C PRO A 160 10.26 -3.23 -13.61
N MET A 161 9.37 -2.30 -13.96
CA MET A 161 8.78 -2.16 -15.30
C MET A 161 9.84 -1.98 -16.41
N ARG A 162 11.04 -1.49 -16.08
CA ARG A 162 12.17 -1.46 -17.03
C ARG A 162 12.55 -2.86 -17.52
N GLY A 163 12.45 -3.89 -16.67
CA GLY A 163 12.74 -5.27 -17.02
C GLY A 163 11.78 -5.85 -18.07
N TRP A 164 10.51 -5.43 -18.08
CA TRP A 164 9.59 -5.80 -19.17
C TRP A 164 10.00 -5.20 -20.52
N VAL A 165 10.49 -3.95 -20.53
CA VAL A 165 10.95 -3.28 -21.76
C VAL A 165 12.27 -3.86 -22.26
N ASP A 166 13.26 -4.05 -21.38
CA ASP A 166 14.58 -4.60 -21.74
C ASP A 166 14.52 -6.11 -22.06
N ALA A 167 13.43 -6.81 -21.70
CA ALA A 167 13.17 -8.19 -22.12
C ALA A 167 12.78 -8.32 -23.60
N VAL A 168 12.16 -7.30 -24.22
CA VAL A 168 11.57 -7.38 -25.57
C VAL A 168 12.51 -7.96 -26.65
N PRO A 169 13.82 -7.62 -26.71
CA PRO A 169 14.74 -8.21 -27.69
C PRO A 169 14.92 -9.74 -27.58
N PHE A 170 14.68 -10.32 -26.40
CA PHE A 170 14.83 -11.75 -26.13
C PHE A 170 13.55 -12.55 -26.41
N ILE A 171 12.39 -11.90 -26.35
CA ILE A 171 11.06 -12.49 -26.62
C ILE A 171 10.96 -12.87 -28.11
N LYS A 172 10.32 -14.01 -28.42
CA LYS A 172 10.11 -14.49 -29.80
C LYS A 172 8.67 -14.89 -30.10
N THR A 173 7.80 -14.83 -29.10
CA THR A 173 6.39 -15.21 -29.16
C THR A 173 5.48 -14.00 -29.42
N PRO A 174 4.30 -14.17 -30.05
CA PRO A 174 3.37 -13.08 -30.34
C PRO A 174 2.80 -12.42 -29.09
N TYR A 175 2.62 -13.18 -28.00
CA TYR A 175 2.17 -12.68 -26.72
C TYR A 175 3.25 -12.83 -25.64
N SER A 176 3.10 -12.03 -24.59
CA SER A 176 3.92 -12.06 -23.39
C SER A 176 3.03 -12.02 -22.16
N LEU A 177 3.29 -12.90 -21.19
CA LEU A 177 2.70 -12.82 -19.86
C LEU A 177 3.63 -12.00 -18.98
N LEU A 178 3.28 -10.74 -18.74
CA LEU A 178 4.01 -9.87 -17.84
C LEU A 178 3.54 -10.15 -16.42
N LEU A 179 4.49 -10.42 -15.52
CA LEU A 179 4.23 -10.68 -14.11
C LEU A 179 5.20 -9.90 -13.24
N HIS A 180 4.70 -9.46 -12.09
CA HIS A 180 5.54 -9.22 -10.92
C HIS A 180 5.65 -10.51 -10.11
N ASN A 181 6.76 -10.68 -9.39
CA ASN A 181 6.97 -11.86 -8.54
C ASN A 181 6.11 -11.89 -7.25
N ASP A 182 5.06 -11.07 -7.19
CA ASP A 182 4.01 -11.05 -6.18
C ASP A 182 2.64 -11.54 -6.72
N GLY A 183 2.51 -11.76 -8.03
CA GLY A 183 1.27 -12.20 -8.69
C GLY A 183 1.18 -13.71 -8.90
N TYR A 184 0.53 -14.43 -7.98
CA TYR A 184 0.36 -15.88 -8.06
C TYR A 184 -0.96 -16.26 -8.73
N ALA A 185 -0.91 -17.06 -9.79
CA ALA A 185 -2.14 -17.59 -10.41
C ALA A 185 -2.84 -18.60 -9.47
N LEU A 186 -4.17 -18.46 -9.35
CA LEU A 186 -5.01 -19.33 -8.50
C LEU A 186 -5.53 -20.58 -9.22
N ASP A 187 -5.42 -20.64 -10.55
CA ASP A 187 -5.99 -21.70 -11.39
C ASP A 187 -5.01 -22.16 -12.46
N PRO A 188 -4.93 -23.47 -12.79
CA PRO A 188 -3.97 -24.01 -13.76
C PRO A 188 -4.22 -23.53 -15.20
N PHE A 189 -5.46 -23.16 -15.54
CA PHE A 189 -5.83 -22.64 -16.86
C PHE A 189 -5.55 -21.12 -17.03
N PHE A 190 -4.98 -20.44 -16.04
CA PHE A 190 -4.77 -18.98 -16.04
C PHE A 190 -4.15 -18.42 -17.33
N ALA A 191 -3.09 -19.07 -17.85
CA ALA A 191 -2.44 -18.65 -19.08
C ALA A 191 -3.32 -18.88 -20.32
N CYS A 192 -4.06 -19.99 -20.39
CA CYS A 192 -5.02 -20.27 -21.47
C CYS A 192 -6.15 -19.24 -21.49
N GLU A 193 -6.70 -18.87 -20.33
CA GLU A 193 -7.80 -17.90 -20.23
C GLU A 193 -7.40 -16.52 -20.77
N LEU A 194 -6.24 -16.01 -20.37
CA LEU A 194 -5.79 -14.68 -20.80
C LEU A 194 -5.53 -14.63 -22.31
N VAL A 195 -4.75 -15.57 -22.86
CA VAL A 195 -4.41 -15.58 -24.30
C VAL A 195 -5.62 -15.99 -25.17
N GLY A 196 -6.41 -16.96 -24.70
CA GLY A 196 -7.61 -17.45 -25.37
C GLY A 196 -8.71 -16.40 -25.43
N GLY A 197 -8.95 -15.70 -24.32
CA GLY A 197 -9.86 -14.55 -24.25
C GLY A 197 -9.45 -13.46 -25.24
N LEU A 198 -8.19 -13.03 -25.20
CA LEU A 198 -7.66 -11.98 -26.09
C LEU A 198 -7.82 -12.35 -27.58
N LYS A 199 -7.42 -13.57 -27.95
CA LYS A 199 -7.58 -14.12 -29.30
C LYS A 199 -9.04 -14.32 -29.71
N ALA A 200 -9.95 -14.56 -28.78
CA ALA A 200 -11.37 -14.71 -29.07
C ALA A 200 -12.06 -13.36 -29.28
N TRP A 201 -11.79 -12.36 -28.44
CA TRP A 201 -12.41 -11.03 -28.56
C TRP A 201 -11.94 -10.29 -29.81
N ASN A 202 -10.65 -10.34 -30.17
CA ASN A 202 -10.17 -9.73 -31.41
C ASN A 202 -10.81 -10.35 -32.67
N LYS A 203 -11.22 -11.63 -32.63
CA LYS A 203 -11.99 -12.26 -33.74
C LYS A 203 -13.42 -11.76 -33.86
N THR A 204 -13.99 -11.09 -32.85
CA THR A 204 -15.35 -10.53 -32.92
C THR A 204 -15.42 -9.21 -33.68
N GLY A 205 -14.29 -8.50 -33.84
CA GLY A 205 -14.24 -7.16 -34.42
C GLY A 205 -14.79 -6.04 -33.53
N ASN A 206 -15.19 -6.32 -32.28
CA ASN A 206 -15.79 -5.35 -31.36
C ASN A 206 -14.78 -4.36 -30.72
N GLY A 207 -13.50 -4.47 -31.03
CA GLY A 207 -12.42 -3.64 -30.49
C GLY A 207 -11.04 -4.14 -30.92
N HIS A 208 -10.01 -3.35 -30.64
CA HIS A 208 -8.61 -3.74 -30.80
C HIS A 208 -8.01 -3.98 -29.41
N PHE A 209 -8.19 -5.19 -28.89
CA PHE A 209 -7.70 -5.57 -27.58
C PHE A 209 -6.23 -5.98 -27.68
N VAL A 210 -5.36 -5.27 -26.96
CA VAL A 210 -3.89 -5.49 -27.00
C VAL A 210 -3.34 -6.15 -25.73
N ALA A 211 -4.17 -6.22 -24.68
CA ALA A 211 -3.85 -6.85 -23.42
C ALA A 211 -5.10 -7.49 -22.79
N SER A 212 -4.92 -8.51 -21.97
CA SER A 212 -5.97 -9.09 -21.13
C SER A 212 -5.55 -9.16 -19.66
N ALA A 213 -6.43 -8.69 -18.79
CA ALA A 213 -6.22 -8.52 -17.36
C ALA A 213 -7.08 -9.50 -16.55
N PRO A 214 -6.51 -10.24 -15.59
CA PRO A 214 -7.24 -11.18 -14.75
C PRO A 214 -8.08 -10.49 -13.66
N MET A 215 -8.93 -11.27 -13.00
CA MET A 215 -9.48 -10.92 -11.68
C MET A 215 -8.36 -10.98 -10.62
N LEU A 216 -8.05 -9.82 -10.02
CA LEU A 216 -7.06 -9.70 -8.96
C LEU A 216 -7.66 -9.85 -7.56
N TYR A 217 -6.99 -10.65 -6.73
CA TYR A 217 -7.23 -10.79 -5.30
C TYR A 217 -6.04 -10.32 -4.48
N GLU A 218 -6.25 -9.94 -3.22
CA GLU A 218 -5.21 -9.75 -2.21
C GLU A 218 -5.36 -10.78 -1.08
N SER A 219 -4.25 -11.36 -0.63
CA SER A 219 -4.20 -12.18 0.59
C SER A 219 -4.28 -11.30 1.83
N LYS A 220 -5.07 -11.72 2.83
CA LYS A 220 -5.10 -11.08 4.16
C LYS A 220 -4.41 -11.92 5.24
N ALA A 221 -4.15 -11.31 6.39
CA ALA A 221 -3.56 -11.98 7.56
C ALA A 221 -4.37 -13.19 8.08
N ASP A 222 -5.69 -13.22 7.85
CA ASP A 222 -6.56 -14.37 8.16
C ASP A 222 -6.60 -15.44 7.05
N LYS A 223 -5.79 -15.27 6.00
CA LYS A 223 -5.76 -16.06 4.76
C LYS A 223 -7.07 -16.00 3.95
N SER A 224 -7.95 -15.04 4.22
CA SER A 224 -9.02 -14.69 3.29
C SER A 224 -8.46 -14.00 2.04
N LEU A 225 -9.18 -14.13 0.93
CA LEU A 225 -8.90 -13.39 -0.30
C LEU A 225 -9.98 -12.30 -0.47
N ALA A 226 -9.60 -11.10 -0.85
CA ALA A 226 -10.51 -10.02 -1.23
C ALA A 226 -10.16 -9.46 -2.62
N ALA A 227 -11.09 -8.77 -3.29
CA ALA A 227 -10.82 -8.16 -4.59
C ALA A 227 -9.79 -7.03 -4.46
N HIS A 228 -8.60 -7.21 -5.05
CA HIS A 228 -7.49 -6.24 -4.94
C HIS A 228 -7.86 -4.90 -5.57
N ALA A 229 -8.33 -4.96 -6.81
CA ALA A 229 -8.53 -3.79 -7.66
C ALA A 229 -9.96 -3.26 -7.51
N SER A 230 -10.07 -2.03 -7.00
CA SER A 230 -11.33 -1.35 -6.66
C SER A 230 -11.54 -0.04 -7.43
N GLN A 231 -10.54 0.39 -8.20
CA GLN A 231 -10.50 1.68 -8.89
C GLN A 231 -11.57 1.80 -9.98
N SER A 232 -12.19 2.97 -10.11
CA SER A 232 -13.31 3.24 -11.01
C SER A 232 -13.49 4.73 -11.29
N ASN A 233 -14.30 5.07 -12.31
CA ASN A 233 -14.65 6.44 -12.65
C ASN A 233 -13.41 7.30 -12.95
N LEU A 234 -12.50 6.74 -13.76
CA LEU A 234 -11.28 7.42 -14.23
C LEU A 234 -11.66 8.60 -15.13
N ARG A 235 -11.41 9.81 -14.65
CA ARG A 235 -11.96 11.05 -15.20
C ARG A 235 -11.01 12.24 -15.01
N LEU A 236 -11.34 13.35 -15.67
CA LEU A 236 -10.78 14.67 -15.39
C LEU A 236 -11.77 15.48 -14.55
N VAL A 237 -11.27 16.17 -13.52
CA VAL A 237 -12.00 17.22 -12.79
C VAL A 237 -11.34 18.56 -13.10
N ARG A 238 -12.15 19.60 -13.27
CA ARG A 238 -11.66 20.99 -13.37
C ARG A 238 -11.62 21.60 -11.97
N GLU A 239 -10.44 22.04 -11.55
CA GLU A 239 -10.24 22.73 -10.27
C GLU A 239 -10.61 24.22 -10.43
N GLU A 240 -10.84 24.94 -9.32
CA GLU A 240 -11.27 26.36 -9.36
C GLU A 240 -10.27 27.30 -10.05
N GLY A 241 -8.99 26.92 -10.13
CA GLY A 241 -7.95 27.64 -10.88
C GLY A 241 -7.98 27.45 -12.40
N GLY A 242 -8.81 26.54 -12.92
CA GLY A 242 -8.90 26.18 -14.34
C GLY A 242 -8.01 25.00 -14.77
N ASP A 243 -7.10 24.56 -13.89
CA ASP A 243 -6.32 23.33 -14.05
C ASP A 243 -7.22 22.09 -14.12
N VAL A 244 -6.68 21.01 -14.70
CA VAL A 244 -7.34 19.70 -14.77
C VAL A 244 -6.58 18.66 -13.97
N THR A 245 -7.30 17.91 -13.15
CA THR A 245 -6.76 16.82 -12.30
C THR A 245 -7.34 15.48 -12.73
N VAL A 246 -6.49 14.48 -12.89
CA VAL A 246 -6.91 13.09 -13.07
C VAL A 246 -7.44 12.56 -11.74
N ARG A 247 -8.65 12.00 -11.73
CA ARG A 247 -9.30 11.44 -10.54
C ARG A 247 -9.77 10.01 -10.82
N HIS A 248 -9.74 9.17 -9.80
CA HIS A 248 -10.39 7.86 -9.78
C HIS A 248 -10.95 7.59 -8.38
N ASP A 249 -12.11 6.94 -8.33
CA ASP A 249 -12.81 6.57 -7.10
C ASP A 249 -12.42 5.14 -6.66
N HIS A 250 -12.59 4.83 -5.37
CA HIS A 250 -12.71 3.45 -4.91
C HIS A 250 -14.18 2.98 -4.96
N SER A 251 -14.51 2.09 -5.90
CA SER A 251 -15.84 1.46 -5.96
C SER A 251 -15.99 0.39 -4.88
N VAL A 252 -16.96 0.59 -3.99
CA VAL A 252 -17.39 -0.42 -3.02
C VAL A 252 -17.93 -1.67 -3.73
N ALA A 253 -18.62 -1.52 -4.87
CA ALA A 253 -19.09 -2.64 -5.68
C ALA A 253 -17.93 -3.53 -6.18
N LYS A 254 -16.84 -2.92 -6.67
CA LYS A 254 -15.62 -3.67 -7.05
C LYS A 254 -14.89 -4.26 -5.84
N ALA A 255 -14.80 -3.54 -4.72
CA ALA A 255 -14.18 -4.03 -3.48
C ALA A 255 -14.93 -5.23 -2.85
N LEU A 256 -16.24 -5.36 -3.10
CA LEU A 256 -17.07 -6.49 -2.67
C LEU A 256 -17.06 -7.68 -3.66
N ASN A 257 -16.39 -7.56 -4.81
CA ASN A 257 -16.38 -8.57 -5.87
C ASN A 257 -15.83 -9.92 -5.38
N ARG A 258 -16.47 -11.02 -5.79
CA ARG A 258 -16.04 -12.41 -5.50
C ARG A 258 -15.64 -13.22 -6.74
N GLY A 259 -15.43 -12.54 -7.86
CA GLY A 259 -14.84 -13.06 -9.11
C GLY A 259 -15.83 -13.26 -10.25
N TYR A 260 -17.11 -13.38 -9.95
CA TYR A 260 -18.19 -13.66 -10.91
C TYR A 260 -19.23 -12.53 -11.00
N ASP A 261 -18.98 -11.40 -10.34
CA ASP A 261 -19.91 -10.26 -10.24
C ASP A 261 -19.83 -9.32 -11.45
N PHE A 262 -18.79 -9.45 -12.26
CA PHE A 262 -18.56 -8.69 -13.48
C PHE A 262 -18.26 -9.67 -14.63
N PRO A 263 -18.91 -9.51 -15.80
CA PRO A 263 -18.66 -10.37 -16.95
C PRO A 263 -17.31 -10.05 -17.61
N GLU A 264 -16.84 -10.98 -18.42
CA GLU A 264 -15.73 -10.76 -19.35
C GLU A 264 -16.09 -9.67 -20.38
N GLY A 265 -15.18 -8.75 -20.64
CA GLY A 265 -15.42 -7.59 -21.51
C GLY A 265 -14.40 -6.47 -21.33
N PRO A 266 -14.61 -5.28 -21.93
CA PRO A 266 -13.65 -4.18 -21.85
C PRO A 266 -13.35 -3.73 -20.41
N GLN A 267 -12.08 -3.76 -20.02
CA GLN A 267 -11.57 -3.02 -18.88
C GLN A 267 -11.22 -1.61 -19.35
N THR A 268 -11.82 -0.61 -18.69
CA THR A 268 -11.63 0.81 -19.02
C THR A 268 -10.83 1.56 -17.97
N GLU A 269 -10.81 1.12 -16.71
CA GLU A 269 -10.49 2.00 -15.57
C GLU A 269 -9.02 1.94 -15.11
N PHE A 270 -8.34 0.81 -15.37
CA PHE A 270 -6.96 0.56 -14.96
C PHE A 270 -6.39 -0.64 -15.73
N LEU A 271 -5.07 -0.79 -15.75
CA LEU A 271 -4.38 -2.05 -16.01
C LEU A 271 -3.43 -2.33 -14.85
N GLU A 272 -3.86 -3.11 -13.86
CA GLU A 272 -3.05 -3.38 -12.67
C GLU A 272 -1.86 -4.28 -13.01
N ASP A 273 -0.70 -3.95 -12.46
CA ASP A 273 0.58 -4.38 -13.02
C ASP A 273 1.10 -5.72 -12.47
N HIS A 274 0.49 -6.24 -11.39
CA HIS A 274 0.82 -7.53 -10.77
C HIS A 274 0.83 -8.72 -11.75
N GLY A 275 -0.04 -8.71 -12.75
CA GLY A 275 0.01 -9.71 -13.81
C GLY A 275 -1.04 -9.54 -14.90
N PHE A 276 -0.61 -9.55 -16.17
CA PHE A 276 -1.48 -9.47 -17.34
C PHE A 276 -0.79 -10.02 -18.61
N MET A 277 -1.60 -10.41 -19.60
CA MET A 277 -1.12 -10.82 -20.92
C MET A 277 -1.13 -9.61 -21.87
N ILE A 278 -0.14 -9.49 -22.75
CA ILE A 278 0.00 -8.38 -23.70
C ILE A 278 0.54 -8.87 -25.05
N GLU A 279 0.17 -8.21 -26.14
CA GLU A 279 0.84 -8.35 -27.44
C GLU A 279 2.30 -7.84 -27.36
N THR A 280 3.26 -8.69 -27.71
CA THR A 280 4.69 -8.46 -27.46
C THR A 280 5.22 -7.14 -28.06
N ASP A 281 4.76 -6.76 -29.25
CA ASP A 281 5.17 -5.53 -29.92
C ASP A 281 4.63 -4.24 -29.26
N LYS A 282 3.61 -4.36 -28.41
CA LYS A 282 2.98 -3.22 -27.71
C LYS A 282 3.66 -2.89 -26.38
N ILE A 283 4.48 -3.79 -25.83
CA ILE A 283 5.17 -3.64 -24.53
C ILE A 283 5.93 -2.31 -24.48
N SER A 284 6.81 -2.04 -25.44
CA SER A 284 7.64 -0.83 -25.44
C SER A 284 6.85 0.49 -25.56
N THR A 285 5.60 0.43 -26.02
CA THR A 285 4.69 1.58 -26.12
C THR A 285 3.87 1.79 -24.85
N ILE A 286 3.30 0.70 -24.30
CA ILE A 286 2.40 0.75 -23.14
C ILE A 286 3.18 0.85 -21.83
N ILE A 287 4.28 0.10 -21.69
CA ILE A 287 5.12 0.12 -20.50
C ILE A 287 6.02 1.36 -20.54
N ASP A 288 5.85 2.24 -19.57
CA ASP A 288 6.70 3.40 -19.32
C ASP A 288 7.45 3.23 -17.99
N PRO A 289 8.77 2.95 -18.00
CA PRO A 289 9.53 2.74 -16.78
C PRO A 289 9.54 3.94 -15.82
N HIS A 290 9.29 5.17 -16.28
CA HIS A 290 9.27 6.37 -15.45
C HIS A 290 7.90 6.62 -14.78
N ALA A 291 6.87 5.85 -15.16
CA ALA A 291 5.52 5.91 -14.60
C ALA A 291 5.25 4.94 -13.42
N SER A 292 6.29 4.30 -12.88
CA SER A 292 6.20 3.17 -11.93
C SER A 292 6.05 3.57 -10.44
N TYR A 293 5.94 2.58 -9.55
CA TYR A 293 5.93 2.70 -8.07
C TYR A 293 4.65 3.21 -7.36
N THR A 294 3.66 3.80 -8.05
CA THR A 294 2.42 4.27 -7.40
C THR A 294 1.18 4.48 -8.30
N LEU A 295 1.33 4.74 -9.60
CA LEU A 295 0.22 5.13 -10.50
C LEU A 295 0.35 4.51 -11.92
N GLU A 296 1.25 3.54 -12.09
CA GLU A 296 1.52 2.81 -13.33
C GLU A 296 0.26 2.26 -14.00
N TYR A 297 -0.69 1.77 -13.21
CA TYR A 297 -1.94 1.19 -13.68
C TYR A 297 -2.87 2.20 -14.36
N ILE A 298 -2.70 3.50 -14.06
CA ILE A 298 -3.41 4.59 -14.73
C ILE A 298 -2.67 5.00 -16.01
N ASP A 299 -1.35 5.12 -15.95
CA ASP A 299 -0.53 5.48 -17.10
C ASP A 299 -0.65 4.47 -18.24
N MET A 300 -0.64 3.17 -17.93
CA MET A 300 -0.82 2.11 -18.91
C MET A 300 -2.20 2.16 -19.57
N ILE A 301 -3.30 2.30 -18.80
CA ILE A 301 -4.65 2.34 -19.40
C ILE A 301 -4.89 3.61 -20.22
N MET A 302 -4.34 4.76 -19.81
CA MET A 302 -4.42 6.00 -20.59
C MET A 302 -3.55 5.93 -21.85
N THR A 303 -2.36 5.32 -21.77
CA THR A 303 -1.51 5.07 -22.94
C THR A 303 -2.22 4.15 -23.94
N ILE A 304 -2.86 3.07 -23.48
CA ILE A 304 -3.70 2.17 -24.29
C ILE A 304 -4.86 2.94 -24.95
N ARG A 305 -5.65 3.70 -24.18
CA ARG A 305 -6.73 4.55 -24.72
C ARG A 305 -6.21 5.53 -25.78
N SER A 306 -5.05 6.16 -25.55
CA SER A 306 -4.46 7.16 -26.46
C SER A 306 -4.03 6.60 -27.83
N ASN A 307 -3.79 5.28 -27.91
CA ASN A 307 -3.49 4.58 -29.16
C ASN A 307 -4.74 3.95 -29.81
N ASN A 308 -5.94 4.25 -29.28
CA ASN A 308 -7.21 3.62 -29.64
C ASN A 308 -7.19 2.09 -29.51
N TRP A 309 -6.57 1.60 -28.42
CA TRP A 309 -6.50 0.20 -28.04
C TRP A 309 -7.37 -0.07 -26.80
N GLN A 310 -7.59 -1.34 -26.47
CA GLN A 310 -8.43 -1.77 -25.35
C GLN A 310 -7.76 -2.87 -24.51
N VAL A 311 -8.18 -2.99 -23.24
CA VAL A 311 -7.85 -4.11 -22.34
C VAL A 311 -9.09 -4.99 -22.19
N LEU A 312 -8.91 -6.31 -22.23
CA LEU A 312 -9.96 -7.28 -21.93
C LEU A 312 -9.89 -7.71 -20.46
N PHE A 313 -10.95 -7.49 -19.68
CA PHE A 313 -11.11 -8.14 -18.38
C PHE A 313 -11.52 -9.60 -18.56
N VAL A 314 -10.78 -10.52 -17.94
CA VAL A 314 -11.02 -11.96 -17.99
C VAL A 314 -11.23 -12.49 -16.56
N PRO A 315 -12.48 -12.52 -16.04
CA PRO A 315 -12.77 -12.86 -14.64
C PRO A 315 -12.43 -14.31 -14.26
N THR A 316 -12.39 -15.21 -15.23
CA THR A 316 -12.01 -16.63 -15.09
C THR A 316 -10.50 -16.82 -14.89
N ALA A 317 -9.67 -15.92 -15.41
CA ALA A 317 -8.27 -15.85 -15.03
C ALA A 317 -8.16 -15.16 -13.67
N ARG A 318 -7.63 -15.84 -12.64
CA ARG A 318 -7.55 -15.31 -11.28
C ARG A 318 -6.11 -15.26 -10.77
N LEU A 319 -5.70 -14.11 -10.25
CA LEU A 319 -4.38 -13.85 -9.69
C LEU A 319 -4.50 -13.38 -8.24
N GLU A 320 -3.66 -13.90 -7.36
CA GLU A 320 -3.46 -13.46 -5.98
C GLU A 320 -2.22 -12.58 -5.90
N PHE A 321 -2.38 -11.32 -5.53
CA PHE A 321 -1.30 -10.50 -5.00
C PHE A 321 -0.94 -11.01 -3.60
N ARG A 322 0.27 -11.55 -3.47
CA ARG A 322 0.80 -12.13 -2.23
C ARG A 322 2.24 -11.71 -2.02
N ILE A 323 2.54 -11.18 -0.83
CA ILE A 323 3.91 -10.98 -0.35
C ILE A 323 4.01 -11.68 1.00
N THR A 324 4.45 -12.94 0.97
CA THR A 324 4.57 -13.83 2.14
C THR A 324 5.99 -14.33 2.37
N GLU A 325 6.85 -14.24 1.35
CA GLU A 325 8.25 -14.65 1.41
C GLU A 325 9.13 -13.38 1.44
N PHE A 326 9.10 -12.66 2.58
CA PHE A 326 9.85 -11.42 2.81
C PHE A 326 10.90 -11.64 3.92
N SER A 327 12.16 -11.36 3.61
CA SER A 327 13.30 -11.51 4.53
C SER A 327 14.04 -10.19 4.74
N TRP A 328 15.04 -10.21 5.63
CA TRP A 328 15.91 -9.05 5.86
C TRP A 328 16.56 -8.51 4.58
N ARG A 329 16.75 -9.36 3.56
CA ARG A 329 17.33 -9.03 2.24
C ARG A 329 16.49 -8.03 1.46
N ASP A 330 15.19 -8.01 1.72
CA ASP A 330 14.22 -7.21 0.97
C ASP A 330 14.10 -5.80 1.53
N ILE A 331 14.40 -5.59 2.82
CA ILE A 331 14.26 -4.29 3.52
C ILE A 331 14.91 -3.15 2.73
N PRO A 332 16.18 -3.22 2.28
CA PRO A 332 16.81 -2.08 1.63
C PRO A 332 16.15 -1.77 0.28
N TYR A 333 15.91 -2.79 -0.55
CA TYR A 333 15.31 -2.60 -1.87
C TYR A 333 13.87 -2.09 -1.78
N PHE A 334 13.05 -2.70 -0.92
CA PHE A 334 11.67 -2.33 -0.70
C PHE A 334 11.53 -0.88 -0.18
N MET A 335 12.40 -0.47 0.75
CA MET A 335 12.40 0.89 1.31
C MET A 335 12.78 1.97 0.29
N TYR A 336 13.62 1.66 -0.70
CA TYR A 336 13.85 2.57 -1.83
C TYR A 336 12.58 2.74 -2.67
N LYS A 337 12.01 1.62 -3.13
CA LYS A 337 10.90 1.59 -4.11
C LYS A 337 9.61 2.17 -3.56
N ARG A 338 9.37 2.06 -2.26
CA ARG A 338 8.20 2.62 -1.56
C ARG A 338 8.55 3.90 -0.77
N SER A 339 9.62 4.59 -1.15
CA SER A 339 9.97 5.90 -0.58
C SER A 339 9.17 7.04 -1.21
N GLU A 340 8.83 8.03 -0.38
CA GLU A 340 7.95 9.14 -0.81
C GLU A 340 8.60 10.01 -1.89
N ILE A 341 9.94 10.07 -1.94
CA ILE A 341 10.68 10.84 -2.97
C ILE A 341 10.54 10.22 -4.36
N THR A 342 10.59 8.89 -4.47
CA THR A 342 10.44 8.14 -5.73
C THR A 342 8.99 8.19 -6.22
N CYS A 343 8.03 7.98 -5.33
CA CYS A 343 6.61 7.97 -5.70
C CYS A 343 6.09 9.38 -6.07
N GLN A 344 6.51 10.45 -5.37
CA GLN A 344 6.17 11.81 -5.81
C GLN A 344 6.92 12.23 -7.08
N GLY A 345 8.17 11.80 -7.28
CA GLY A 345 8.87 11.99 -8.56
C GLY A 345 8.13 11.37 -9.75
N THR A 346 7.45 10.24 -9.53
CA THR A 346 6.56 9.61 -10.52
C THR A 346 5.29 10.43 -10.76
N ARG A 347 4.63 10.92 -9.71
CA ARG A 347 3.45 11.80 -9.84
C ARG A 347 3.79 13.05 -10.64
N ASP A 348 4.97 13.63 -10.44
CA ASP A 348 5.45 14.79 -11.22
C ASP A 348 5.77 14.41 -12.68
N TYR A 349 6.38 13.24 -12.93
CA TYR A 349 6.59 12.72 -14.29
C TYR A 349 5.27 12.62 -15.06
N LEU A 350 4.26 11.99 -14.43
CA LEU A 350 2.92 11.83 -15.00
C LEU A 350 2.24 13.18 -15.25
N THR A 351 2.41 14.13 -14.33
CA THR A 351 1.88 15.50 -14.47
C THR A 351 2.48 16.20 -15.70
N GLN A 352 3.79 16.05 -15.96
CA GLN A 352 4.43 16.60 -17.16
C GLN A 352 4.03 15.85 -18.44
N LYS A 353 3.97 14.52 -18.40
CA LYS A 353 3.59 13.64 -19.52
C LYS A 353 2.17 13.94 -20.03
N TRP A 354 1.20 13.96 -19.12
CA TRP A 354 -0.22 14.09 -19.47
C TRP A 354 -0.76 15.53 -19.41
N LYS A 355 0.02 16.47 -18.85
CA LYS A 355 -0.35 17.89 -18.68
C LYS A 355 -1.63 18.09 -17.87
N ALA A 356 -1.77 17.29 -16.83
CA ALA A 356 -2.86 17.29 -15.87
C ALA A 356 -2.30 16.87 -14.50
N ASN A 357 -2.85 17.42 -13.41
CA ASN A 357 -2.44 17.06 -12.06
C ASN A 357 -2.83 15.62 -11.73
N PHE A 358 -2.08 14.95 -10.84
CA PHE A 358 -2.37 13.60 -10.36
C PHE A 358 -2.59 13.57 -8.84
N PRO A 359 -3.42 12.65 -8.33
CA PRO A 359 -3.83 12.66 -6.93
C PRO A 359 -2.70 12.13 -6.02
N ASN A 360 -2.62 12.70 -4.83
CA ASN A 360 -1.66 12.35 -3.80
C ASN A 360 -2.17 11.17 -2.96
N THR A 361 -2.15 9.96 -3.53
CA THR A 361 -2.79 8.79 -2.89
C THR A 361 -2.17 8.36 -1.56
N GLY A 362 -0.87 8.62 -1.33
CA GLY A 362 -0.13 8.09 -0.17
C GLY A 362 0.08 6.57 -0.19
N PHE A 363 -0.28 5.89 -1.29
CA PHE A 363 -0.34 4.43 -1.39
C PHE A 363 1.00 3.74 -1.13
N TRP A 364 2.11 4.39 -1.44
CA TRP A 364 3.46 3.91 -1.11
C TRP A 364 3.64 3.72 0.40
N THR A 365 3.17 4.64 1.23
CA THR A 365 3.27 4.54 2.68
C THR A 365 2.28 3.52 3.25
N TYR A 366 1.11 3.31 2.63
CA TYR A 366 0.26 2.14 2.92
C TYR A 366 1.02 0.81 2.71
N ILE A 367 1.55 0.59 1.51
CA ILE A 367 2.26 -0.65 1.14
C ILE A 367 3.49 -0.86 2.03
N LYS A 368 4.29 0.21 2.24
CA LYS A 368 5.49 0.20 3.07
C LYS A 368 5.25 -0.37 4.46
N TYR A 369 4.25 0.14 5.19
CA TYR A 369 4.00 -0.33 6.55
C TYR A 369 3.27 -1.67 6.58
N THR A 370 2.24 -1.91 5.75
CA THR A 370 1.46 -3.16 5.83
C THR A 370 2.23 -4.43 5.51
N ILE A 371 3.31 -4.36 4.73
CA ILE A 371 4.22 -5.49 4.51
C ILE A 371 5.25 -5.59 5.64
N VAL A 372 5.96 -4.51 5.94
CA VAL A 372 7.11 -4.55 6.86
C VAL A 372 6.69 -4.64 8.33
N GLU A 373 5.49 -4.20 8.72
CA GLU A 373 4.98 -4.34 10.10
C GLU A 373 4.75 -5.79 10.54
N GLN A 374 4.73 -6.74 9.60
CA GLN A 374 4.63 -8.18 9.88
C GLN A 374 5.99 -8.80 10.26
N HIS A 375 7.10 -8.06 10.10
CA HIS A 375 8.45 -8.62 10.11
C HIS A 375 9.32 -8.10 11.26
N ILE A 376 9.93 -9.06 11.98
CA ILE A 376 10.85 -8.83 13.10
C ILE A 376 12.06 -9.76 12.91
N TYR A 377 13.27 -9.20 12.97
CA TYR A 377 14.53 -9.94 12.90
C TYR A 377 15.36 -9.68 14.17
N SER A 378 15.87 -10.75 14.78
CA SER A 378 16.60 -10.74 16.05
C SER A 378 18.12 -10.85 15.84
N ARG A 379 18.90 -10.59 16.89
CA ARG A 379 20.37 -10.77 16.92
C ARG A 379 20.82 -12.15 16.42
N GLU A 380 20.01 -13.19 16.61
CA GLU A 380 20.36 -14.53 16.12
C GLU A 380 20.37 -14.63 14.59
N VAL A 381 19.56 -13.82 13.89
CA VAL A 381 19.59 -13.69 12.42
C VAL A 381 20.58 -12.61 12.02
N LEU A 382 20.44 -11.43 12.61
CA LEU A 382 21.14 -10.20 12.20
C LEU A 382 22.63 -10.21 12.55
N GLY A 383 23.03 -10.77 13.69
CA GLY A 383 24.42 -10.85 14.14
C GLY A 383 25.33 -11.67 13.20
N LYS A 384 24.74 -12.65 12.52
CA LYS A 384 25.42 -13.52 11.53
C LYS A 384 25.68 -12.80 10.18
N LEU A 385 25.12 -11.61 9.96
CA LEU A 385 25.22 -10.89 8.68
C LEU A 385 26.54 -10.08 8.57
N PRO A 386 27.08 -9.89 7.35
CA PRO A 386 28.15 -8.94 7.08
C PRO A 386 27.81 -7.50 7.53
N SER A 387 28.85 -6.70 7.80
CA SER A 387 28.70 -5.27 8.17
C SER A 387 27.79 -4.52 7.19
N LYS A 388 28.03 -4.68 5.87
CA LYS A 388 27.26 -3.97 4.84
C LYS A 388 25.75 -4.25 4.88
N ASP A 389 25.34 -5.49 5.18
CA ASP A 389 23.94 -5.88 5.26
C ASP A 389 23.29 -5.32 6.55
N LYS A 390 24.03 -5.35 7.68
CA LYS A 390 23.63 -4.67 8.92
C LYS A 390 23.43 -3.16 8.70
N SER A 391 24.35 -2.51 7.98
CA SER A 391 24.23 -1.09 7.59
C SER A 391 23.05 -0.85 6.67
N ALA A 392 22.85 -1.67 5.62
CA ALA A 392 21.77 -1.49 4.65
C ALA A 392 20.37 -1.62 5.30
N ILE A 393 20.18 -2.58 6.20
CA ILE A 393 18.94 -2.71 7.00
C ILE A 393 18.74 -1.49 7.90
N THR A 394 19.82 -1.01 8.54
CA THR A 394 19.80 0.16 9.42
C THR A 394 19.42 1.44 8.66
N LEU A 395 20.04 1.71 7.51
CA LEU A 395 19.67 2.84 6.65
C LEU A 395 18.22 2.70 6.13
N GLY A 396 17.80 1.47 5.81
CA GLY A 396 16.42 1.14 5.43
C GLY A 396 15.39 1.50 6.51
N PHE A 397 15.72 1.36 7.80
CA PHE A 397 14.85 1.81 8.89
C PHE A 397 14.65 3.33 8.93
N PHE A 398 15.71 4.11 8.67
CA PHE A 398 15.58 5.58 8.59
C PHE A 398 14.85 6.02 7.31
N GLN A 399 15.08 5.34 6.19
CA GLN A 399 14.30 5.49 4.95
C GLN A 399 12.81 5.12 5.17
N MET A 400 12.51 4.17 6.06
CA MET A 400 11.15 3.81 6.45
C MET A 400 10.43 4.96 7.16
N ALA A 401 11.11 5.60 8.12
CA ALA A 401 10.57 6.72 8.88
C ALA A 401 10.26 7.93 7.97
N GLY A 402 11.19 8.30 7.07
CA GLY A 402 10.98 9.36 6.09
C GLY A 402 12.21 10.20 5.73
N PHE A 403 13.40 9.82 6.21
CA PHE A 403 14.67 10.35 5.68
C PHE A 403 14.84 9.94 4.21
N ASN A 404 15.57 10.75 3.44
CA ASN A 404 15.83 10.46 2.02
C ASN A 404 17.14 11.04 1.46
N ARG A 405 17.96 11.66 2.31
CA ARG A 405 19.30 12.20 1.99
C ARG A 405 20.28 11.95 3.13
N TYR A 406 21.53 11.80 2.75
CA TYR A 406 22.65 11.44 3.62
C TYR A 406 23.81 12.38 3.29
N LEU A 407 24.26 13.17 4.27
CA LEU A 407 25.48 13.98 4.18
C LEU A 407 26.63 13.17 4.78
N LEU A 408 27.61 12.84 3.94
CA LEU A 408 28.75 11.98 4.24
C LEU A 408 30.01 12.66 3.71
N GLU A 409 30.97 12.97 4.58
CA GLU A 409 32.23 13.67 4.21
C GLU A 409 32.03 15.04 3.49
N GLY A 410 30.85 15.64 3.64
CA GLY A 410 30.46 16.87 2.92
C GLY A 410 29.82 16.64 1.54
N GLN A 411 29.76 15.39 1.06
CA GLN A 411 28.98 15.01 -0.11
C GLN A 411 27.52 14.69 0.29
N GLU A 412 26.54 15.26 -0.42
CA GLU A 412 25.16 14.79 -0.33
C GLU A 412 24.97 13.56 -1.22
N LEU A 413 24.32 12.54 -0.67
CA LEU A 413 24.02 11.25 -1.27
C LEU A 413 22.53 10.94 -1.12
N ASP A 414 21.93 10.25 -2.10
CA ASP A 414 20.62 9.62 -1.92
C ASP A 414 20.74 8.19 -1.36
N PHE A 415 19.61 7.55 -1.09
CA PHE A 415 19.59 6.23 -0.49
C PHE A 415 20.19 5.12 -1.38
N ILE A 416 20.18 5.28 -2.71
CA ILE A 416 20.81 4.32 -3.61
C ILE A 416 22.31 4.55 -3.69
N ASP A 417 22.80 5.79 -3.66
CA ASP A 417 24.25 6.06 -3.55
C ASP A 417 24.84 5.39 -2.30
N MET A 418 24.08 5.40 -1.19
CA MET A 418 24.47 4.73 0.05
C MET A 418 24.50 3.20 -0.07
N LEU A 419 23.55 2.59 -0.79
CA LEU A 419 23.56 1.15 -1.06
C LEU A 419 24.68 0.76 -2.04
N GLU A 420 24.92 1.56 -3.07
CA GLU A 420 26.00 1.35 -4.05
C GLU A 420 27.38 1.46 -3.35
N ARG A 421 27.61 2.47 -2.48
CA ARG A 421 28.81 2.55 -1.62
C ARG A 421 28.98 1.33 -0.69
N LEU A 422 27.90 0.79 -0.13
CA LEU A 422 27.94 -0.39 0.74
C LEU A 422 28.25 -1.70 -0.03
N GLU A 423 27.81 -1.81 -1.27
CA GLU A 423 28.16 -2.93 -2.16
C GLU A 423 29.64 -2.90 -2.58
N ASP A 424 30.18 -1.71 -2.85
CA ASP A 424 31.62 -1.46 -3.08
C ASP A 424 32.48 -1.63 -1.81
N GLY A 425 31.85 -1.85 -0.64
CA GLY A 425 32.53 -2.00 0.65
C GLY A 425 33.08 -0.71 1.26
N ASN A 426 32.69 0.46 0.74
CA ASN A 426 33.16 1.76 1.22
C ASN A 426 32.30 2.27 2.39
N GLN A 427 32.77 2.05 3.61
CA GLN A 427 32.15 2.54 4.86
C GLN A 427 32.84 3.81 5.42
N GLN A 428 33.60 4.56 4.61
CA GLN A 428 34.27 5.79 5.05
C GLN A 428 33.25 6.91 5.37
N GLY A 429 33.43 7.61 6.50
CA GLY A 429 32.56 8.69 6.98
C GLY A 429 31.31 8.24 7.75
N PHE A 430 31.09 6.93 7.91
CA PHE A 430 29.93 6.38 8.64
C PHE A 430 29.99 6.62 10.16
N ASP A 431 31.12 7.12 10.67
CA ASP A 431 31.32 7.64 12.03
C ASP A 431 30.58 8.96 12.30
N ASN A 432 30.30 9.76 11.27
CA ASN A 432 29.64 11.06 11.43
C ASN A 432 28.76 11.41 10.21
N MET A 433 27.78 10.55 9.93
CA MET A 433 26.81 10.76 8.85
C MET A 433 25.62 11.59 9.35
N THR A 434 25.16 12.56 8.56
CA THR A 434 23.91 13.30 8.87
C THR A 434 22.80 12.97 7.87
N LEU A 435 21.75 12.30 8.36
CA LEU A 435 20.53 12.02 7.61
C LEU A 435 19.62 13.25 7.62
N PHE A 436 18.90 13.50 6.52
CA PHE A 436 17.87 14.54 6.46
C PHE A 436 16.76 14.22 5.44
N ARG A 437 15.71 15.05 5.46
CA ARG A 437 14.63 15.05 4.46
C ARG A 437 14.79 16.25 3.53
N ARG A 438 14.96 16.00 2.21
CA ARG A 438 14.69 16.99 1.15
C ARG A 438 13.33 16.68 0.52
N ILE A 439 12.48 17.70 0.43
CA ILE A 439 11.17 17.63 -0.24
C ILE A 439 11.22 18.14 -1.68
N GLU A 440 12.19 19.00 -2.00
CA GLU A 440 12.41 19.58 -3.32
C GLU A 440 12.83 18.52 -4.33
N ARG A 441 12.21 18.56 -5.52
CA ARG A 441 12.50 17.65 -6.65
C ARG A 441 12.74 18.51 -7.90
N PRO A 442 13.79 18.23 -8.70
CA PRO A 442 13.96 18.92 -9.98
C PRO A 442 12.87 18.51 -10.97
N ALA A 443 12.49 19.41 -11.87
CA ALA A 443 11.60 19.06 -12.98
C ALA A 443 12.30 18.07 -13.92
N TRP A 444 11.56 17.05 -14.37
CA TRP A 444 12.03 16.09 -15.38
C TRP A 444 12.52 16.79 -16.66
N PRO A 445 13.63 16.33 -17.28
CA PRO A 445 14.05 16.82 -18.59
C PRO A 445 13.01 16.52 -19.67
N ALA A 446 12.69 17.50 -20.51
CA ALA A 446 11.72 17.33 -21.60
C ALA A 446 12.13 16.29 -22.67
N SER A 447 13.39 15.82 -22.64
CA SER A 447 13.91 14.71 -23.44
C SER A 447 13.63 13.33 -22.85
N GLU A 448 13.27 13.25 -21.55
CA GLU A 448 12.99 12.00 -20.82
C GLU A 448 11.48 11.75 -20.66
N VAL A 449 10.67 12.81 -20.70
CA VAL A 449 9.20 12.72 -20.67
C VAL A 449 8.68 12.10 -21.97
N ARG A 450 8.11 10.89 -21.90
CA ARG A 450 7.49 10.21 -23.04
C ARG A 450 6.30 11.02 -23.58
N ALA A 451 6.27 11.27 -24.89
CA ALA A 451 5.15 11.93 -25.55
C ALA A 451 3.88 11.04 -25.55
N THR A 452 2.71 11.66 -25.41
CA THR A 452 1.40 10.99 -25.57
C THR A 452 0.94 11.05 -27.03
N ALA A 453 0.12 10.08 -27.46
CA ALA A 453 -0.40 10.04 -28.84
C ALA A 453 -1.52 11.07 -29.10
N VAL A 454 -2.32 11.39 -28.08
CA VAL A 454 -3.37 12.42 -28.08
C VAL A 454 -3.41 13.15 -26.73
N PRO A 455 -4.07 14.32 -26.63
CA PRO A 455 -4.37 14.98 -25.35
C PRO A 455 -5.22 14.11 -24.41
N ILE A 456 -5.06 14.28 -23.09
CA ILE A 456 -5.82 13.52 -22.09
C ILE A 456 -7.34 13.81 -22.12
N THR A 457 -7.74 14.98 -22.61
CA THR A 457 -9.13 15.38 -22.84
C THR A 457 -9.87 14.50 -23.85
N ASP A 458 -9.13 13.83 -24.73
CA ASP A 458 -9.67 13.08 -25.85
C ASP A 458 -9.91 11.60 -25.47
N ILE A 459 -9.41 11.20 -24.29
CA ILE A 459 -9.49 9.82 -23.77
C ILE A 459 -10.18 9.71 -22.41
N LEU A 460 -10.34 10.79 -21.64
CA LEU A 460 -11.03 10.81 -20.34
C LEU A 460 -12.22 11.79 -20.34
N PRO A 461 -13.37 11.42 -19.74
CA PRO A 461 -14.48 12.35 -19.55
C PRO A 461 -14.09 13.46 -18.56
N THR A 462 -14.53 14.69 -18.80
CA THR A 462 -14.41 15.79 -17.83
C THR A 462 -15.71 15.97 -17.07
N VAL A 463 -15.66 16.12 -15.74
CA VAL A 463 -16.83 16.35 -14.88
C VAL A 463 -16.64 17.55 -13.94
N ASP A 464 -17.75 18.13 -13.49
CA ASP A 464 -17.76 19.15 -12.44
C ASP A 464 -17.59 18.51 -11.04
N PRO A 465 -16.92 19.17 -10.08
CA PRO A 465 -16.62 18.65 -8.74
C PRO A 465 -17.84 18.53 -7.79
N SER A 466 -19.07 18.69 -8.29
CA SER A 466 -20.30 18.79 -7.48
C SER A 466 -20.83 17.48 -6.88
N HIS A 467 -20.09 16.37 -7.00
CA HIS A 467 -20.48 15.05 -6.50
C HIS A 467 -19.62 14.64 -5.31
N VAL A 468 -20.24 14.43 -4.15
CA VAL A 468 -19.56 13.90 -2.95
C VAL A 468 -19.13 12.45 -3.21
N ARG A 469 -17.82 12.22 -3.30
CA ARG A 469 -17.19 10.91 -3.54
C ARG A 469 -16.01 10.69 -2.59
N ILE A 470 -15.51 9.45 -2.54
CA ILE A 470 -14.32 9.07 -1.76
C ILE A 470 -13.11 9.14 -2.70
N ASP A 471 -12.63 10.36 -2.96
CA ASP A 471 -11.42 10.60 -3.75
C ASP A 471 -10.16 10.26 -2.92
N ALA A 472 -9.23 9.53 -3.54
CA ALA A 472 -7.98 9.10 -2.90
C ALA A 472 -6.87 10.17 -2.99
N ASP A 473 -7.06 11.31 -2.33
CA ASP A 473 -6.16 12.46 -2.39
C ASP A 473 -5.86 13.00 -0.98
N MET A 474 -4.61 12.86 -0.52
CA MET A 474 -4.17 13.35 0.79
C MET A 474 -3.81 14.84 0.72
N PRO A 475 -4.23 15.66 1.70
CA PRO A 475 -3.98 17.10 1.72
C PRO A 475 -2.52 17.51 1.92
N LEU A 476 -1.68 16.65 2.53
CA LEU A 476 -0.23 16.88 2.63
C LEU A 476 0.52 16.00 1.63
N GLU A 477 1.29 16.63 0.72
CA GLU A 477 2.18 15.96 -0.24
C GLU A 477 3.13 14.97 0.45
N TYR A 478 3.60 15.34 1.64
CA TYR A 478 4.57 14.58 2.41
C TYR A 478 4.02 14.33 3.80
N LEU A 479 3.99 13.07 4.23
CA LEU A 479 3.48 12.73 5.54
C LEU A 479 4.49 13.18 6.61
N PRO A 480 4.06 13.92 7.65
CA PRO A 480 4.89 14.22 8.80
C PRO A 480 5.32 12.93 9.51
N PHE A 481 6.53 12.92 10.08
CA PHE A 481 7.03 11.78 10.84
C PHE A 481 7.80 12.22 12.09
N SER A 482 7.92 11.31 13.04
CA SER A 482 8.71 11.52 14.25
C SER A 482 9.40 10.23 14.70
N MET A 483 10.47 10.37 15.48
CA MET A 483 11.21 9.24 16.04
C MET A 483 11.70 9.56 17.44
N ALA A 484 11.69 8.57 18.33
CA ALA A 484 12.31 8.66 19.65
C ALA A 484 13.55 7.77 19.73
N GLN A 485 14.62 8.29 20.34
CA GLN A 485 15.81 7.53 20.71
C GLN A 485 15.90 7.41 22.23
N PHE A 486 16.16 6.21 22.71
CA PHE A 486 16.54 5.92 24.09
C PHE A 486 17.94 5.33 24.08
N LYS A 487 18.83 5.79 24.97
CA LYS A 487 20.15 5.18 25.18
C LYS A 487 20.18 4.52 26.55
N PHE A 488 20.71 3.31 26.60
CA PHE A 488 20.92 2.53 27.82
C PHE A 488 22.38 2.15 27.92
N SER A 489 23.05 2.56 28.99
CA SER A 489 24.36 2.00 29.36
C SER A 489 24.12 0.80 30.27
N GLY A 490 24.84 -0.29 30.02
CA GLY A 490 24.80 -1.51 30.82
C GLY A 490 26.21 -2.05 31.02
N ASP A 491 26.46 -2.63 32.18
CA ASP A 491 27.72 -3.30 32.50
C ASP A 491 27.81 -4.68 31.81
N ASP A 492 29.01 -5.25 31.75
CA ASP A 492 29.30 -6.62 31.29
C ASP A 492 28.80 -7.03 29.87
N GLY A 493 29.20 -6.25 28.86
CA GLY A 493 29.41 -6.74 27.49
C GLY A 493 28.18 -6.87 26.56
N ASP A 494 26.96 -6.96 27.10
CA ASP A 494 25.72 -6.79 26.33
C ASP A 494 24.92 -5.60 26.89
N SER A 495 25.30 -4.39 26.46
CA SER A 495 24.66 -3.14 26.88
C SER A 495 23.18 -3.06 26.49
N CYS A 496 22.71 -3.90 25.55
CA CYS A 496 21.30 -3.98 25.18
C CYS A 496 20.45 -4.81 26.16
N SER A 497 21.06 -5.57 27.07
CA SER A 497 20.36 -6.20 28.19
C SER A 497 19.72 -5.19 29.16
N ALA A 498 20.19 -3.93 29.15
CA ALA A 498 19.65 -2.83 29.95
C ALA A 498 18.37 -2.20 29.36
N ILE A 499 17.90 -2.61 28.17
CA ILE A 499 16.62 -2.13 27.62
C ILE A 499 15.46 -2.76 28.43
N PRO A 500 14.52 -1.98 28.99
CA PRO A 500 13.38 -2.51 29.73
C PRO A 500 12.52 -3.49 28.91
N GLU A 501 12.08 -4.58 29.54
CA GLU A 501 11.28 -5.64 28.89
C GLU A 501 9.99 -5.11 28.23
N LYS A 502 9.36 -4.07 28.81
CA LYS A 502 8.21 -3.38 28.20
C LYS A 502 8.55 -2.63 26.91
N LEU A 503 9.77 -2.10 26.80
CA LEU A 503 10.19 -1.18 25.74
C LEU A 503 10.83 -1.91 24.56
N MET A 504 11.57 -3.00 24.81
CA MET A 504 12.23 -3.80 23.77
C MET A 504 11.30 -4.28 22.63
N PRO A 505 10.03 -4.66 22.86
CA PRO A 505 9.07 -4.93 21.79
C PRO A 505 8.82 -3.73 20.87
N LEU A 506 8.82 -2.51 21.43
CA LEU A 506 8.51 -1.25 20.75
C LEU A 506 9.71 -0.65 19.99
N CYS A 507 10.93 -1.10 20.29
CA CYS A 507 12.13 -0.73 19.54
C CYS A 507 12.06 -1.29 18.11
N GLY A 508 11.88 -0.40 17.13
CA GLY A 508 11.87 -0.73 15.70
C GLY A 508 13.28 -0.97 15.13
N LEU A 509 14.29 -0.38 15.76
CA LEU A 509 15.70 -0.66 15.51
C LEU A 509 16.44 -0.65 16.85
N VAL A 510 17.38 -1.58 17.04
CA VAL A 510 18.30 -1.59 18.19
C VAL A 510 19.73 -1.75 17.70
N LEU A 511 20.60 -0.82 18.13
CA LEU A 511 22.04 -0.80 17.82
C LEU A 511 22.83 -0.93 19.14
N GLN A 512 23.72 -1.93 19.23
CA GLN A 512 24.73 -1.99 20.29
C GLN A 512 25.96 -1.17 19.85
N HIS A 513 26.34 -0.19 20.66
CA HIS A 513 27.65 0.48 20.61
C HIS A 513 28.55 -0.05 21.72
N SER A 514 29.81 0.36 21.72
CA SER A 514 30.83 -0.05 22.71
C SER A 514 30.55 0.44 24.15
N ASP A 515 29.85 1.56 24.33
CA ASP A 515 29.56 2.19 25.63
C ASP A 515 28.06 2.23 26.01
N HIS A 516 27.16 2.01 25.03
CA HIS A 516 25.71 2.07 25.23
C HIS A 516 24.97 1.20 24.20
N CYS A 517 23.67 1.03 24.39
CA CYS A 517 22.75 0.50 23.39
C CYS A 517 21.66 1.53 23.07
N ALA A 518 21.37 1.72 21.79
CA ALA A 518 20.39 2.68 21.29
C ALA A 518 19.13 1.97 20.79
N CYS A 519 18.02 2.17 21.49
CA CYS A 519 16.68 1.80 21.02
C CYS A 519 16.07 2.97 20.24
N TRP A 520 15.71 2.73 18.99
CA TRP A 520 14.99 3.68 18.14
C TRP A 520 13.55 3.24 17.93
N ILE A 521 12.62 4.18 18.09
CA ILE A 521 11.19 3.99 17.85
C ILE A 521 10.74 4.94 16.75
N ASN A 522 10.09 4.39 15.71
CA ASN A 522 9.46 5.15 14.64
C ASN A 522 8.00 5.45 15.01
N LEU A 523 7.60 6.72 14.92
CA LEU A 523 6.30 7.24 15.35
C LEU A 523 5.66 8.01 14.17
N PRO A 524 5.03 7.30 13.22
CA PRO A 524 4.34 7.90 12.08
C PRO A 524 2.98 8.48 12.50
N THR A 525 2.65 9.68 12.03
CA THR A 525 1.54 10.46 12.59
C THR A 525 0.16 9.82 12.49
N PHE A 526 -0.03 8.97 11.49
CA PHE A 526 -1.29 8.29 11.18
C PHE A 526 -1.57 7.05 12.04
N LYS A 527 -0.57 6.35 12.60
CA LYS A 527 -0.81 5.14 13.41
C LYS A 527 -1.45 5.50 14.74
N SER A 528 -2.78 5.55 14.74
CA SER A 528 -3.61 6.06 15.82
C SER A 528 -3.93 5.00 16.87
N ASN A 529 -3.98 3.73 16.45
CA ASN A 529 -4.54 2.61 17.21
C ASN A 529 -5.89 2.99 17.88
N SER A 530 -6.71 3.78 17.17
CA SER A 530 -7.95 4.33 17.72
C SER A 530 -9.07 3.27 17.76
N PHE A 531 -10.07 3.50 18.62
CA PHE A 531 -11.26 2.64 18.67
C PHE A 531 -12.04 2.64 17.35
N LEU A 532 -11.99 3.74 16.59
CA LEU A 532 -12.61 3.84 15.27
C LEU A 532 -11.96 2.88 14.27
N ILE A 533 -10.63 2.96 14.08
CA ILE A 533 -9.91 2.10 13.12
C ILE A 533 -10.10 0.62 13.47
N ARG A 534 -9.88 0.22 14.73
CA ARG A 534 -10.13 -1.18 15.19
C ARG A 534 -11.57 -1.67 15.01
N THR A 535 -12.54 -0.76 14.89
CA THR A 535 -13.94 -1.11 14.59
C THR A 535 -14.16 -1.24 13.08
N LEU A 536 -13.57 -0.33 12.28
CA LEU A 536 -13.59 -0.41 10.82
C LEU A 536 -12.90 -1.68 10.31
N ASP A 537 -11.75 -2.08 10.87
CA ASP A 537 -11.04 -3.32 10.52
C ASP A 537 -11.93 -4.57 10.69
N ARG A 538 -12.67 -4.63 11.81
CA ARG A 538 -13.60 -5.74 12.09
C ARG A 538 -14.79 -5.76 11.12
N VAL A 539 -15.30 -4.59 10.75
CA VAL A 539 -16.37 -4.47 9.74
C VAL A 539 -15.86 -4.84 8.35
N ALA A 540 -14.68 -4.38 7.97
CA ALA A 540 -14.05 -4.71 6.68
C ALA A 540 -13.76 -6.21 6.56
N ALA A 541 -13.21 -6.84 7.60
CA ALA A 541 -13.00 -8.28 7.65
C ALA A 541 -14.33 -9.06 7.51
N MET A 542 -15.38 -8.68 8.26
CA MET A 542 -16.71 -9.30 8.19
C MET A 542 -17.34 -9.18 6.78
N LEU A 543 -17.24 -8.01 6.15
CA LEU A 543 -17.72 -7.75 4.79
C LEU A 543 -16.79 -8.30 3.69
N LYS A 544 -15.67 -8.90 4.09
CA LYS A 544 -14.57 -9.39 3.24
C LYS A 544 -13.90 -8.31 2.38
N LEU A 545 -14.07 -7.03 2.72
CA LEU A 545 -13.42 -5.89 2.06
C LEU A 545 -11.88 -5.93 2.18
N PRO A 546 -11.14 -5.38 1.20
CA PRO A 546 -9.69 -5.23 1.23
C PRO A 546 -9.16 -4.48 2.45
N SER A 547 -7.99 -4.87 2.99
CA SER A 547 -7.36 -4.20 4.15
C SER A 547 -6.97 -2.75 3.82
N ARG A 548 -6.56 -2.49 2.57
CA ARG A 548 -6.24 -1.14 2.08
C ARG A 548 -7.33 -0.11 2.36
N VAL A 549 -8.61 -0.51 2.37
CA VAL A 549 -9.73 0.41 2.62
C VAL A 549 -9.68 1.02 4.02
N THR A 550 -9.34 0.25 5.05
CA THR A 550 -9.31 0.78 6.43
C THR A 550 -8.03 1.54 6.72
N THR A 551 -6.90 1.10 6.15
CA THR A 551 -5.64 1.85 6.29
C THR A 551 -5.63 3.14 5.46
N TYR A 552 -6.31 3.21 4.31
CA TYR A 552 -6.55 4.48 3.62
C TYR A 552 -7.35 5.46 4.50
N VAL A 553 -8.34 4.98 5.26
CA VAL A 553 -9.07 5.83 6.22
C VAL A 553 -8.18 6.26 7.39
N GLU A 554 -7.31 5.40 7.91
CA GLU A 554 -6.33 5.80 8.95
C GLU A 554 -5.33 6.82 8.41
N LEU A 555 -4.79 6.62 7.20
CA LEU A 555 -3.89 7.56 6.54
C LEU A 555 -4.58 8.90 6.29
N PHE A 556 -5.77 8.92 5.68
CA PHE A 556 -6.52 10.15 5.40
C PHE A 556 -6.85 10.91 6.70
N THR A 557 -7.35 10.24 7.73
CA THR A 557 -7.69 10.88 9.02
C THR A 557 -6.48 11.30 9.85
N GLY A 558 -5.30 10.69 9.64
CA GLY A 558 -4.02 11.10 10.21
C GLY A 558 -3.25 12.15 9.41
N SER A 559 -3.52 12.28 8.11
CA SER A 559 -2.70 13.03 7.14
C SER A 559 -2.52 14.51 7.44
N THR A 560 -3.45 15.14 8.16
CA THR A 560 -3.40 16.57 8.53
C THR A 560 -2.73 16.83 9.88
N ARG A 561 -2.37 15.80 10.64
CA ARG A 561 -1.78 15.96 11.98
C ARG A 561 -0.27 16.16 11.88
N THR A 562 0.21 17.26 12.46
CA THR A 562 1.66 17.52 12.58
C THR A 562 2.34 16.48 13.46
N ALA A 563 3.58 16.14 13.12
CA ALA A 563 4.44 15.32 13.97
C ALA A 563 4.72 16.02 15.31
N THR A 564 4.83 17.36 15.32
CA THR A 564 4.92 18.16 16.56
C THR A 564 3.74 17.91 17.52
N GLU A 565 2.50 17.84 17.02
CA GLU A 565 1.32 17.51 17.83
C GLU A 565 1.18 16.01 18.12
N HIS A 566 1.79 15.14 17.30
CA HIS A 566 1.78 13.70 17.53
C HIS A 566 2.57 13.32 18.79
N ILE A 567 3.79 13.85 18.93
CA ILE A 567 4.74 13.52 20.01
C ILE A 567 4.65 14.41 21.26
N LEU A 568 3.75 15.39 21.30
CA LEU A 568 3.58 16.27 22.46
C LEU A 568 3.52 15.53 23.82
N PRO A 569 2.82 14.37 23.96
CA PRO A 569 2.82 13.59 25.20
C PRO A 569 4.17 13.01 25.62
N LEU A 570 5.10 12.76 24.69
CA LEU A 570 6.42 12.20 24.98
C LEU A 570 7.42 13.27 25.46
N ARG A 571 7.13 14.57 25.26
CA ARG A 571 8.03 15.66 25.65
C ARG A 571 8.25 15.75 27.17
N THR A 572 7.39 15.16 28.00
CA THR A 572 7.60 15.06 29.46
C THR A 572 8.75 14.13 29.84
N PHE A 573 9.12 13.19 28.96
CA PHE A 573 10.19 12.20 29.19
C PHE A 573 11.57 12.67 28.71
N LEU A 574 11.69 13.96 28.34
CA LEU A 574 12.96 14.63 28.04
C LEU A 574 13.68 15.15 29.31
N ASP A 575 13.01 15.17 30.47
CA ASP A 575 13.61 15.58 31.75
C ASP A 575 14.76 14.63 32.13
N GLU A 576 15.92 15.20 32.44
CA GLU A 576 17.15 14.46 32.72
C GLU A 576 17.08 13.56 33.95
N ARG A 577 16.05 13.74 34.78
CA ARG A 577 15.80 12.97 36.00
C ARG A 577 14.92 11.74 35.76
N HIS A 578 14.45 11.50 34.52
CA HIS A 578 13.68 10.30 34.20
C HIS A 578 14.61 9.09 34.00
N PRO A 579 14.37 7.93 34.65
CA PRO A 579 15.26 6.77 34.53
C PRO A 579 15.25 6.17 33.11
N ASN A 580 14.12 6.27 32.42
CA ASN A 580 13.97 5.94 31.00
C ASN A 580 13.89 7.24 30.20
N LYS A 581 15.00 7.98 30.07
CA LYS A 581 15.04 9.29 29.38
C LYS A 581 14.93 9.12 27.87
N VAL A 582 14.07 9.93 27.22
CA VAL A 582 14.14 10.15 25.77
C VAL A 582 15.39 11.00 25.49
N VAL A 583 16.40 10.43 24.83
CA VAL A 583 17.69 11.09 24.57
C VAL A 583 17.64 11.95 23.32
N ASN A 584 16.88 11.54 22.32
CA ASN A 584 16.60 12.34 21.12
C ASN A 584 15.14 12.15 20.71
N LEU A 585 14.52 13.21 20.19
CA LEU A 585 13.13 13.22 19.75
C LEU A 585 13.05 13.99 18.43
N VAL A 586 13.22 13.27 17.33
CA VAL A 586 13.22 13.82 15.97
C VAL A 586 11.78 14.09 15.55
N VAL A 587 11.56 15.24 14.93
CA VAL A 587 10.25 15.68 14.42
C VAL A 587 10.47 16.27 13.03
N CYS A 588 9.63 15.90 12.07
CA CYS A 588 9.71 16.36 10.69
C CYS A 588 8.29 16.69 10.20
N ASP A 589 7.93 17.97 10.26
CA ASP A 589 6.60 18.47 9.89
C ASP A 589 6.51 18.83 8.41
N ASP A 590 7.39 19.72 7.92
CA ASP A 590 7.36 20.29 6.57
C ASP A 590 8.69 20.13 5.79
N GLY A 591 9.83 19.95 6.46
CA GLY A 591 11.11 19.65 5.80
C GLY A 591 12.31 19.59 6.74
N ALA A 592 13.51 19.51 6.14
CA ALA A 592 14.81 19.82 6.74
C ALA A 592 15.00 19.41 8.22
N CYS A 593 14.70 18.16 8.54
CA CYS A 593 14.90 17.56 9.86
C CYS A 593 16.24 16.77 9.89
N PRO A 594 17.36 17.36 10.35
CA PRO A 594 18.64 16.67 10.40
C PRO A 594 18.73 15.71 11.60
N LEU A 595 19.38 14.57 11.37
CA LEU A 595 19.78 13.62 12.41
C LEU A 595 21.21 13.15 12.14
N THR A 596 22.12 13.40 13.08
CA THR A 596 23.46 12.78 13.06
C THR A 596 23.38 11.34 13.59
N LEU A 597 24.04 10.43 12.88
CA LEU A 597 24.11 9.00 13.19
C LEU A 597 25.57 8.53 13.03
N ASP A 598 26.04 7.82 14.06
CA ASP A 598 27.30 7.08 14.05
C ASP A 598 26.97 5.59 13.85
N LEU A 599 27.65 4.94 12.91
CA LEU A 599 27.57 3.51 12.62
C LEU A 599 28.95 2.83 12.66
N SER A 600 29.98 3.50 13.18
CA SER A 600 31.37 3.02 13.12
C SER A 600 31.67 1.84 14.04
N ASP A 601 31.04 1.78 15.22
CA ASP A 601 31.12 0.67 16.17
C ASP A 601 29.78 -0.08 16.38
N ALA A 602 28.74 0.28 15.60
CA ALA A 602 27.37 -0.13 15.84
C ALA A 602 27.04 -1.56 15.32
N GLU A 603 26.74 -2.51 16.21
CA GLU A 603 26.13 -3.80 15.83
C GLU A 603 24.59 -3.74 15.83
N LEU A 604 23.99 -4.12 14.70
CA LEU A 604 22.54 -4.28 14.57
C LEU A 604 22.02 -5.49 15.38
N HIS A 605 21.27 -5.22 16.46
CA HIS A 605 20.69 -6.23 17.35
C HIS A 605 19.24 -6.61 17.04
N ARG A 606 18.46 -5.67 16.51
CA ARG A 606 17.03 -5.87 16.22
C ARG A 606 16.59 -4.98 15.08
N PHE A 607 15.76 -5.54 14.21
CA PHE A 607 14.86 -4.79 13.34
C PHE A 607 13.43 -5.26 13.62
N ALA A 608 12.49 -4.34 13.75
CA ALA A 608 11.06 -4.62 13.81
C ALA A 608 10.33 -3.54 13.00
N GLY A 609 9.60 -3.96 11.97
CA GLY A 609 8.94 -3.02 11.05
C GLY A 609 7.65 -2.41 11.58
N SER A 610 7.15 -2.88 12.73
CA SER A 610 5.87 -2.47 13.30
C SER A 610 6.03 -1.21 14.18
N PRO A 611 5.51 -0.04 13.78
CA PRO A 611 5.58 1.16 14.61
C PRO A 611 4.54 1.08 15.75
N PRO A 612 4.93 1.35 17.01
CA PRO A 612 3.98 1.50 18.10
C PRO A 612 3.22 2.84 17.99
N SER A 613 2.06 2.94 18.64
CA SER A 613 1.41 4.24 18.84
C SER A 613 2.03 4.95 20.06
N VAL A 614 1.95 6.29 20.09
CA VAL A 614 2.42 7.08 21.26
C VAL A 614 1.84 6.59 22.61
N PRO A 615 0.54 6.23 22.73
CA PRO A 615 0.01 5.57 23.93
C PRO A 615 0.71 4.28 24.35
N ASP A 616 1.17 3.45 23.41
CA ASP A 616 1.88 2.22 23.73
C ASP A 616 3.26 2.52 24.33
N VAL A 617 3.97 3.52 23.78
CA VAL A 617 5.26 4.00 24.31
C VAL A 617 5.10 4.62 25.70
N LEU A 618 4.07 5.44 25.93
CA LEU A 618 3.77 5.98 27.27
C LEU A 618 3.58 4.85 28.29
N THR A 619 2.78 3.83 27.94
CA THR A 619 2.48 2.67 28.80
C THR A 619 3.71 1.79 29.10
N ALA A 620 4.75 1.89 28.27
CA ALA A 620 6.04 1.23 28.46
C ALA A 620 7.05 2.04 29.29
N LEU A 621 6.86 3.36 29.43
CA LEU A 621 7.71 4.26 30.22
C LEU A 621 7.19 4.48 31.65
N GLU A 622 5.89 4.29 31.87
CA GLU A 622 5.21 4.19 33.19
C GLU A 622 5.41 2.82 33.87
#